data_AF-A0A9D1MRR8-F1
#
_entry.id   AF-A0A9D1MRR8-F1
#
_cell.length_a   1.000
_cell.length_b   1.000
_cell.length_c   1.000
_cell.angle_alpha   90.00
_cell.angle_beta   90.00
_cell.angle_gamma   90.00
#
_symmetry.space_group_name_H-M   'P 1'
#
loop_
_entity.id
_entity.type
_entity.pdbx_description
1 polymer ?
#
loop_
_entity_poly.entity_id
_entity_poly.type
_entity_poly.pdbx_seq_one_letter_code
_entity_poly.pdbx_strand_id
1 'polypeptide(L)' 'MTSCKNKPIETLCLCRVSSDKQAKNETITSQKQACLNYAKHNGFMIDKFFDEDGVSGWGTSRPGLDAMVEYIEQEQ' A
#
# COMPACT_ATOMS: atom_id res chain seq x y z
N MET A 1 11.59 31.31 16.14
CA MET A 1 12.00 29.89 16.04
C MET A 1 10.95 29.19 15.20
N THR A 2 11.12 29.18 13.88
CA THR A 2 10.16 28.55 12.98
C THR A 2 10.46 27.06 12.97
N SER A 3 9.60 26.26 13.62
CA SER A 3 9.68 24.81 13.62
C SER A 3 9.62 24.32 12.17
N CYS A 4 10.76 23.89 11.63
CA CYS A 4 10.84 23.13 10.40
C CYS A 4 10.15 21.79 10.67
N LYS A 5 8.83 21.74 10.51
CA LYS A 5 8.10 20.48 10.50
C LYS A 5 8.67 19.68 9.33
N ASN A 6 9.44 18.63 9.61
CA ASN A 6 9.92 17.72 8.58
C ASN A 6 8.71 17.33 7.72
N LYS A 7 8.81 17.57 6.41
CA LYS A 7 7.77 17.13 5.47
C LYS A 7 7.66 15.61 5.64
N PRO A 8 6.45 15.06 5.86
CA PRO A 8 6.30 13.62 5.95
C PRO A 8 6.82 12.96 4.68
N ILE A 9 7.46 11.81 4.84
CA ILE A 9 7.97 11.06 3.69
C ILE A 9 6.76 10.45 2.98
N GLU A 10 6.57 10.81 1.72
CA GLU A 10 5.52 10.27 0.85
C GLU A 10 5.84 8.80 0.56
N THR A 11 4.83 7.94 0.72
CA THR A 11 4.98 6.48 0.65
C THR A 11 3.79 5.85 -0.06
N LEU A 12 4.05 4.74 -0.72
CA LEU A 12 3.03 3.91 -1.37
C LEU A 12 2.87 2.61 -0.59
N CYS A 13 1.65 2.06 -0.57
CA CYS A 13 1.34 0.85 0.18
C CYS A 13 0.70 -0.21 -0.72
N LEU A 14 1.26 -1.41 -0.74
CA LEU A 14 0.72 -2.57 -1.46
C LEU A 14 0.17 -3.60 -0.46
N CYS A 15 -1.12 -3.92 -0.55
CA CYS A 15 -1.78 -4.95 0.25
C CYS A 15 -2.12 -6.17 -0.62
N ARG A 16 -1.77 -7.38 -0.20
CA ARG A 16 -1.94 -8.61 -1.02
C ARG A 16 -2.57 -9.74 -0.24
N VAL A 17 -3.44 -10.52 -0.90
CA VAL A 17 -3.99 -11.79 -0.38
C VAL A 17 -3.88 -12.90 -1.42
N SER A 18 -3.48 -14.11 -1.00
CA SER A 18 -3.06 -15.21 -1.89
C SER A 18 -4.15 -16.22 -2.30
N SER A 19 -5.39 -15.77 -2.52
CA SER A 19 -6.57 -16.56 -2.97
C SER A 19 -7.53 -17.13 -1.89
N ASP A 20 -8.69 -17.55 -2.39
CA ASP A 20 -10.06 -17.52 -1.82
C ASP A 20 -10.32 -18.07 -0.43
N LYS A 21 -10.98 -17.24 0.39
CA LYS A 21 -12.08 -17.62 1.29
C LYS A 21 -12.71 -16.36 1.88
N GLN A 22 -13.97 -16.07 1.51
CA GLN A 22 -15.06 -15.30 2.15
C GLN A 22 -14.79 -14.13 3.14
N ALA A 23 -13.56 -13.65 3.34
CA ALA A 23 -13.15 -12.61 4.27
C ALA A 23 -12.14 -11.61 3.66
N LYS A 24 -12.01 -11.60 2.32
CA LYS A 24 -11.01 -10.81 1.57
C LYS A 24 -11.12 -9.30 1.83
N ASN A 25 -12.35 -8.77 1.85
CA ASN A 25 -12.57 -7.33 2.09
C ASN A 25 -12.14 -6.92 3.50
N GLU A 26 -12.40 -7.73 4.53
CA GLU A 26 -11.99 -7.41 5.90
C GLU A 26 -10.46 -7.57 6.07
N THR A 27 -9.86 -8.53 5.37
CA THR A 27 -8.42 -8.81 5.45
C THR A 27 -7.57 -7.71 4.80
N ILE A 28 -7.96 -7.20 3.63
CA ILE A 28 -7.27 -6.06 3.01
C ILE A 28 -7.53 -4.76 3.79
N THR A 29 -8.75 -4.54 4.28
CA THR A 29 -9.09 -3.34 5.06
C THR A 29 -8.27 -3.26 6.36
N SER A 30 -8.13 -4.38 7.07
CA SER A 30 -7.30 -4.45 8.28
C SER A 30 -5.81 -4.22 7.99
N GLN A 31 -5.28 -4.76 6.87
CA GLN A 31 -3.93 -4.46 6.41
C GLN A 31 -3.72 -2.97 6.15
N LYS A 32 -4.63 -2.32 5.40
CA LYS A 32 -4.58 -0.87 5.15
C LYS A 32 -4.57 -0.08 6.45
N GLN A 33 -5.43 -0.44 7.40
CA GLN A 33 -5.47 0.23 8.71
C GLN A 33 -4.17 0.07 9.49
N ALA A 34 -3.56 -1.12 9.46
CA ALA A 34 -2.26 -1.36 10.09
C ALA A 34 -1.15 -0.50 9.44
N CYS A 35 -1.14 -0.41 8.11
CA CYS A 35 -0.21 0.44 7.37
C CYS A 35 -0.39 1.92 7.68
N LEU A 36 -1.63 2.42 7.75
CA LEU A 36 -1.93 3.80 8.16
C LEU A 36 -1.42 4.11 9.56
N ASN A 37 -1.65 3.19 10.50
CA ASN A 37 -1.20 3.36 11.89
C ASN A 37 0.33 3.40 11.96
N TYR A 38 1.00 2.50 11.24
CA TYR A 38 2.46 2.49 11.15
C TYR A 38 3.01 3.78 10.53
N ALA A 39 2.44 4.21 9.40
CA ALA A 39 2.85 5.42 8.70
C ALA A 39 2.72 6.65 9.61
N LYS A 40 1.57 6.82 10.25
CA LYS A 40 1.29 7.92 11.18
C LYS A 40 2.26 7.94 12.36
N HIS A 41 2.60 6.77 12.91
CA HIS A 41 3.51 6.70 14.06
C HIS A 41 4.95 7.03 13.70
N ASN A 42 5.36 6.78 12.45
CA ASN A 42 6.74 6.94 12.01
C ASN A 42 6.96 8.19 11.12
N GLY A 43 5.95 9.05 10.96
CA GLY A 43 6.07 10.28 10.16
C GLY A 43 6.04 10.07 8.65
N PHE A 44 5.48 8.95 8.18
CA PHE A 44 5.18 8.71 6.78
C PHE A 44 3.76 9.18 6.43
N MET A 45 3.57 9.55 5.17
CA MET A 45 2.25 9.81 4.59
C MET A 45 2.02 8.79 3.47
N ILE A 46 0.97 7.99 3.59
CA ILE A 46 0.58 7.08 2.51
C ILE A 46 -0.19 7.90 1.48
N ASP A 47 0.38 8.05 0.31
CA ASP A 47 -0.21 8.78 -0.81
C ASP A 47 -1.26 7.91 -1.53
N LYS A 48 -0.92 6.64 -1.79
CA LYS A 48 -1.80 5.72 -2.51
C LYS A 48 -1.70 4.28 -2.02
N PHE A 49 -2.81 3.58 -2.08
CA PHE A 49 -2.91 2.13 -1.82
C PHE A 49 -3.07 1.37 -3.14
N PHE A 50 -2.37 0.24 -3.23
CA PHE A 50 -2.45 -0.73 -4.30
C PHE A 50 -2.89 -2.06 -3.69
N ASP A 51 -3.84 -2.73 -4.34
CA ASP A 51 -4.42 -3.97 -3.83
C ASP A 51 -4.16 -5.11 -4.83
N GLU A 52 -3.80 -6.28 -4.31
CA GLU A 52 -3.67 -7.52 -5.07
C GLU A 52 -4.60 -8.58 -4.50
N ASP A 53 -5.77 -8.73 -5.13
CA ASP A 53 -6.72 -9.79 -4.80
C ASP A 53 -6.47 -11.04 -5.66
N GLY A 54 -6.47 -12.21 -5.03
CA GLY A 54 -6.49 -13.49 -5.74
C GLY A 54 -5.19 -13.85 -6.47
N VAL A 55 -4.09 -13.15 -6.20
CA VAL A 55 -2.78 -13.49 -6.75
C VAL A 55 -2.25 -14.71 -5.99
N SER A 56 -2.58 -15.91 -6.49
CA SER A 56 -1.96 -17.15 -6.03
C SER A 56 -0.44 -16.99 -6.11
N GLY A 57 0.30 -17.40 -5.07
CA GLY A 57 1.76 -17.24 -5.02
C GLY A 57 2.54 -18.01 -6.10
N TRP A 58 1.82 -18.69 -7.00
CA TRP A 58 2.30 -19.46 -8.14
C TRP A 58 2.20 -18.69 -9.47
N GLY A 59 1.38 -17.63 -9.54
CA GLY A 59 1.25 -16.80 -10.75
C GLY A 59 2.32 -15.71 -10.80
N THR A 60 2.87 -15.46 -11.99
CA THR A 60 3.78 -14.34 -12.27
C THR A 60 3.08 -12.99 -12.39
N SER A 61 1.75 -12.97 -12.53
CA SER A 61 0.96 -11.75 -12.68
C SER A 61 0.83 -11.02 -11.33
N ARG A 62 1.34 -9.78 -11.27
CA ARG A 62 1.33 -8.92 -10.08
C ARG A 62 0.72 -7.56 -10.40
N PRO A 63 -0.60 -7.51 -10.69
CA PRO A 63 -1.23 -6.31 -11.23
C PRO A 63 -1.16 -5.11 -10.29
N GLY A 64 -1.13 -5.31 -8.97
CA GLY A 64 -1.02 -4.21 -8.02
C GLY A 64 0.40 -3.67 -7.93
N LEU A 65 1.40 -4.55 -8.04
CA LEU A 65 2.80 -4.14 -8.15
C LEU A 65 3.07 -3.41 -9.47
N ASP A 66 2.59 -3.94 -10.59
CA ASP A 66 2.76 -3.34 -11.92
C ASP A 66 2.13 -1.94 -11.95
N ALA A 67 0.91 -1.79 -11.42
CA ALA A 67 0.25 -0.48 -11.29
C ALA A 67 1.00 0.50 -10.37
N MET A 68 1.68 -0.02 -9.34
CA MET A 68 2.52 0.82 -8.47
C MET A 68 3.76 1.32 -9.19
N VAL A 69 4.39 0.46 -10.01
CA VAL A 69 5.55 0.85 -10.84
C VAL A 69 5.14 1.89 -11.87
N GLU A 70 4.05 1.66 -12.60
CA GLU A 70 3.51 2.64 -13.56
C GLU A 70 3.19 3.97 -12.88
N TYR A 71 2.60 3.95 -11.68
CA TYR A 71 2.33 5.16 -10.92
C TYR A 71 3.59 5.95 -10.58
N ILE A 72 4.64 5.25 -10.12
CA ILE A 72 5.94 5.88 -9.84
C ILE A 72 6.55 6.49 -11.10
N GLU A 73 6.43 5.83 -12.25
CA GLU A 73 6.96 6.32 -13.52
C GLU A 73 6.21 7.53 -14.08
N GLN A 74 4.90 7.64 -13.84
CA GLN A 74 4.07 8.77 -14.30
C GLN A 74 4.22 10.02 -13.41
N GLU A 75 4.60 9.87 -12.14
CA GLU A 75 4.80 10.96 -11.18
C GLU A 75 6.23 11.54 -11.20
N GLN A 76 7.08 11.13 -12.17
CA GLN A 76 8.42 11.71 -12.43
C GLN A 76 8.36 12.94 -13.33
#